data_AF-A0A2H3CJY2-F1
#
_entry.id   AF-A0A2H3CJY2-F1
#
_cell.length_a   1.000
_cell.length_b   1.000
_cell.length_c   1.000
_cell.angle_alpha   90.00
_cell.angle_beta   90.00
_cell.angle_gamma   90.00
#
_symmetry.space_group_name_H-M   'P 1'
#
loop_
_entity.id
_entity.type
_entity.pdbx_description
1 polymer ?
#
loop_
_entity_poly.entity_id
_entity_poly.type
_entity_poly.pdbx_seq_one_letter_code
_entity_poly.pdbx_strand_id
1 'polypeptide(L)'
;MTEEGALKPPPPVPCFFGLLDSQTRVDMALYETRTRPERSVPGFIPESKSYVFTPRASAWGLDCCPIHPDDRLGHQHKQNLTVTPFPTSEHSSKIGVLEPRPLYACIQIWCLKPKGLSCELVVCIDSGPAYELKQCPLPLHDPISGSDSKLRKLGLLAGTFEDGSFSVFTIPDPGDF
;
A
#
# COMPACT_ATOMS: atom_id res chain seq x y z
N MET A 1 0.31 13.58 -15.44
CA MET A 1 1.17 14.77 -15.67
C MET A 1 0.24 15.93 -15.94
N THR A 2 0.29 17.00 -15.17
CA THR A 2 -0.26 18.29 -15.61
C THR A 2 0.69 18.90 -16.64
N GLU A 3 0.16 19.68 -17.58
CA GLU A 3 0.90 20.36 -18.66
C GLU A 3 2.09 21.22 -18.20
N GLU A 4 2.12 21.62 -16.92
CA GLU A 4 3.22 22.36 -16.32
C GLU A 4 4.12 21.37 -15.56
N GLY A 5 5.35 21.18 -16.02
CA GLY A 5 6.35 20.21 -15.54
C GLY A 5 6.85 20.37 -14.09
N ALA A 6 6.04 20.90 -13.17
CA ALA A 6 6.26 20.85 -11.73
C ALA A 6 5.40 19.74 -11.12
N LEU A 7 6.03 18.73 -10.51
CA LEU A 7 5.36 17.70 -9.73
C LEU A 7 4.81 18.31 -8.44
N LYS A 8 3.70 19.05 -8.53
CA LYS A 8 2.97 19.47 -7.33
C LYS A 8 2.44 18.21 -6.64
N PRO A 9 2.62 18.08 -5.31
CA PRO A 9 2.02 16.98 -4.58
C PRO A 9 0.50 17.02 -4.78
N PRO A 10 -0.16 15.85 -4.89
CA PRO A 10 -1.61 15.80 -5.08
C PRO A 10 -2.30 16.52 -3.91
N PRO A 11 -3.45 17.18 -4.17
CA PRO A 11 -4.18 17.88 -3.13
C PRO A 11 -4.61 16.88 -2.03
N PRO A 12 -4.65 17.31 -0.76
CA PRO A 12 -5.18 16.50 0.33
C PRO A 12 -6.62 16.04 0.08
N VAL A 13 -6.96 14.84 0.53
CA VAL A 13 -8.30 14.26 0.38
C VAL A 13 -9.15 14.65 1.60
N PRO A 14 -10.30 15.32 1.42
CA PRO A 14 -11.20 15.62 2.52
C PRO A 14 -11.92 14.35 2.98
N CYS A 15 -11.76 13.99 4.25
CA CYS A 15 -12.41 12.84 4.87
C CYS A 15 -13.24 13.27 6.08
N PHE A 16 -14.40 12.65 6.26
CA PHE A 16 -15.26 12.90 7.41
C PHE A 16 -15.12 11.74 8.40
N PHE A 17 -14.67 12.03 9.61
CA PHE A 17 -14.49 11.04 10.67
C PHE A 17 -15.47 11.32 11.80
N GLY A 18 -16.15 10.29 12.33
CA GLY A 18 -17.15 10.48 13.39
C GLY A 18 -18.33 9.55 13.30
N LEU A 19 -19.17 9.60 14.32
CA LEU A 19 -20.55 9.12 14.21
C LEU A 19 -21.26 9.96 13.15
N LEU A 20 -22.27 9.41 12.49
CA LEU A 20 -22.96 10.04 11.35
C LEU A 20 -23.38 11.50 11.62
N ASP A 21 -23.78 11.81 12.86
CA ASP A 21 -24.25 13.14 13.27
C ASP A 21 -23.18 14.03 13.93
N SER A 22 -21.95 13.53 14.12
CA SER A 22 -20.85 14.25 14.78
C SER A 22 -19.53 14.12 14.02
N GLN A 23 -19.61 14.12 12.68
CA GLN A 23 -18.45 14.00 11.82
C GLN A 23 -17.62 15.27 11.79
N THR A 24 -16.31 15.14 11.94
CA THR A 24 -15.34 16.21 11.69
C THR A 24 -14.64 15.96 10.36
N ARG A 25 -14.60 17.02 9.55
CA ARG A 25 -13.80 17.04 8.33
C ARG A 25 -12.31 17.12 8.69
N VAL A 26 -11.52 16.23 8.11
CA VAL A 26 -10.07 16.19 8.19
C VAL A 26 -9.53 16.03 6.79
N ASP A 27 -8.65 16.93 6.38
CA ASP A 27 -7.97 16.82 5.10
C ASP A 27 -6.72 15.94 5.27
N MET A 28 -6.69 14.78 4.60
CA MET A 28 -5.60 13.80 4.67
C MET A 28 -4.59 14.02 3.54
N ALA A 29 -3.33 14.25 3.90
CA ALA A 29 -2.21 14.36 2.97
C ALA A 29 -1.74 12.99 2.47
N LEU A 30 -1.02 12.97 1.34
CA LEU A 30 -0.46 11.76 0.76
C LEU A 30 0.43 10.98 1.77
N TYR A 31 0.23 9.67 1.85
CA TYR A 31 0.91 8.76 2.80
C TYR A 31 0.68 9.06 4.27
N GLU A 32 -0.28 9.95 4.57
CA GLU A 32 -0.66 10.23 5.94
C GLU A 32 -1.44 9.04 6.50
N THR A 33 -0.94 8.53 7.61
CA THR A 33 -1.65 7.57 8.45
C THR A 33 -2.12 8.31 9.70
N ARG A 34 -3.39 8.18 10.01
CA ARG A 34 -3.94 8.60 11.29
C ARG A 34 -4.11 7.39 12.20
N THR A 35 -3.47 7.48 13.36
CA THR A 35 -3.57 6.54 14.47
C THR A 35 -4.27 7.20 15.65
N ARG A 36 -4.78 6.40 16.58
CA ARG A 36 -4.94 6.79 17.99
C ARG A 36 -3.58 6.57 18.69
N PRO A 37 -3.04 7.40 19.63
CA PRO A 37 -3.60 8.58 20.31
C PRO A 37 -2.68 9.84 20.33
N GLU A 38 -1.71 10.04 19.43
CA GLU A 38 -0.70 11.11 19.61
C GLU A 38 -0.94 12.44 18.88
N ARG A 39 -1.97 12.55 18.03
CA ARG A 39 -2.55 13.83 17.60
C ARG A 39 -4.07 13.73 17.55
N SER A 40 -4.62 13.59 18.75
CA SER A 40 -6.03 13.76 19.15
C SER A 40 -7.02 14.07 18.01
N VAL A 41 -7.56 13.01 17.41
CA VAL A 41 -9.00 12.77 17.52
C VAL A 41 -9.22 11.90 18.75
N PRO A 42 -9.68 12.45 19.87
CA PRO A 42 -10.27 11.69 20.97
C PRO A 42 -11.79 11.50 20.76
N GLY A 43 -12.36 11.86 19.60
CA GLY A 43 -13.79 12.18 19.50
C GLY A 43 -14.73 11.20 18.81
N PHE A 44 -14.25 10.25 17.99
CA PHE A 44 -15.17 9.58 17.04
C PHE A 44 -15.71 8.22 17.47
N ILE A 45 -14.87 7.27 17.93
CA ILE A 45 -15.33 5.96 18.44
C ILE A 45 -14.40 5.49 19.58
N PRO A 46 -14.84 5.48 20.84
CA PRO A 46 -13.96 5.32 22.02
C PRO A 46 -13.18 3.99 22.19
N GLU A 47 -13.39 2.95 21.37
CA GLU A 47 -12.80 1.62 21.60
C GLU A 47 -12.18 0.96 20.35
N SER A 48 -12.22 1.64 19.21
CA SER A 48 -11.75 1.12 17.94
C SER A 48 -10.21 1.06 17.86
N LYS A 49 -9.67 -0.10 17.47
CA LYS A 49 -8.25 -0.31 17.10
C LYS A 49 -8.13 -0.35 15.58
N SER A 50 -8.40 0.77 14.92
CA SER A 50 -8.33 0.90 13.47
C SER A 50 -7.31 1.94 13.04
N TYR A 51 -6.82 1.79 11.82
CA TYR A 51 -5.91 2.72 11.15
C TYR A 51 -6.61 3.22 9.90
N VAL A 52 -6.53 4.53 9.66
CA VAL A 52 -6.96 5.12 8.39
C VAL A 52 -5.74 5.76 7.75
N PHE A 53 -5.52 5.42 6.49
CA PHE A 53 -4.42 5.92 5.70
C PHE A 53 -4.91 6.25 4.29
N THR A 54 -4.20 7.12 3.59
CA THR A 54 -4.51 7.45 2.20
C THR A 54 -3.41 6.97 1.25
N PRO A 55 -3.72 6.04 0.33
CA PRO A 55 -2.75 5.51 -0.64
C PRO A 55 -2.56 6.42 -1.87
N ARG A 56 -3.02 7.69 -1.80
CA ARG A 56 -3.02 8.74 -2.85
C ARG A 56 -4.34 8.89 -3.60
N ALA A 57 -4.87 7.78 -4.09
CA ALA A 57 -6.07 7.72 -4.92
C ALA A 57 -6.88 6.50 -4.51
N SER A 58 -8.04 6.29 -5.15
CA SER A 58 -8.81 5.06 -4.96
C SER A 58 -7.93 3.85 -5.25
N ALA A 59 -8.04 2.82 -4.43
CA ALA A 59 -7.32 1.57 -4.58
C ALA A 59 -8.29 0.46 -4.99
N TRP A 60 -7.85 -0.40 -5.91
CA TRP A 60 -8.69 -1.49 -6.40
C TRP A 60 -8.22 -2.85 -5.89
N GLY A 61 -6.93 -3.12 -5.99
CA GLY A 61 -6.30 -4.30 -5.41
C GLY A 61 -5.77 -4.02 -4.00
N LEU A 62 -6.07 -4.95 -3.10
CA LEU A 62 -5.54 -4.96 -1.75
C LEU A 62 -5.35 -6.41 -1.32
N ASP A 63 -4.21 -6.70 -0.72
CA ASP A 63 -3.95 -8.03 -0.17
C ASP A 63 -3.02 -7.94 1.04
N CYS A 64 -3.20 -8.84 2.00
CA CYS A 64 -2.35 -8.93 3.18
C CYS A 64 -1.62 -10.27 3.18
N CYS A 65 -0.31 -10.22 3.35
CA CYS A 65 0.49 -11.44 3.42
C CYS A 65 0.59 -11.90 4.87
N PRO A 66 0.08 -13.10 5.22
CA PRO A 66 0.33 -13.66 6.54
C PRO A 66 1.82 -14.00 6.67
N ILE A 67 2.41 -13.65 7.81
CA ILE A 67 3.73 -14.17 8.19
C ILE A 67 3.53 -15.50 8.91
N HIS A 68 4.28 -16.51 8.48
CA HIS A 68 4.29 -17.82 9.11
C HIS A 68 4.58 -17.67 10.62
N PRO A 69 3.86 -18.38 11.52
CA PRO A 69 3.96 -18.17 12.97
C PRO A 69 5.40 -18.20 13.51
N ASP A 70 6.23 -19.10 12.99
CA ASP A 70 7.61 -19.30 13.44
C ASP A 70 8.52 -18.09 13.11
N ASP A 71 8.18 -17.32 12.08
CA ASP A 71 9.02 -16.24 11.57
C ASP A 71 8.60 -14.86 12.11
N ARG A 72 7.47 -14.80 12.83
CA ARG A 72 6.96 -13.55 13.41
C ARG A 72 7.96 -12.88 14.34
N LEU A 73 8.72 -13.66 15.10
CA LEU A 73 9.75 -13.15 16.00
C LEU A 73 10.88 -12.47 15.21
N GLY A 74 11.35 -13.11 14.13
CA GLY A 74 12.39 -12.56 13.25
C GLY A 74 11.96 -11.27 12.54
N HIS A 75 10.69 -11.18 12.14
CA HIS A 75 10.11 -10.01 11.49
C HIS A 75 9.45 -9.00 12.46
N GLN A 76 9.71 -9.11 13.77
CA GLN A 76 9.18 -8.19 14.80
C GLN A 76 7.65 -8.03 14.78
N HIS A 77 6.93 -9.08 14.39
CA HIS A 77 5.47 -9.09 14.25
C HIS A 77 4.92 -8.01 13.30
N LYS A 78 5.73 -7.55 12.35
CA LYS A 78 5.29 -6.66 11.28
C LYS A 78 4.24 -7.37 10.43
N GLN A 79 3.19 -6.66 10.01
CA GLN A 79 2.24 -7.16 9.02
C GLN A 79 2.33 -6.30 7.78
N ASN A 80 2.37 -6.91 6.60
CA ASN A 80 2.47 -6.18 5.36
C ASN A 80 1.15 -6.20 4.63
N LEU A 81 0.76 -5.02 4.16
CA LEU A 81 -0.43 -4.76 3.37
C LEU A 81 0.02 -4.22 2.03
N THR A 82 -0.31 -4.93 0.97
CA THR A 82 -0.08 -4.47 -0.40
C THR A 82 -1.32 -3.74 -0.90
N VAL A 83 -1.13 -2.57 -1.51
CA VAL A 83 -2.20 -1.72 -2.02
C VAL A 83 -1.85 -1.26 -3.43
N THR A 84 -2.78 -1.38 -4.37
CA THR A 84 -2.66 -0.82 -5.73
C THR A 84 -3.60 0.36 -5.91
N PRO A 85 -3.12 1.59 -5.68
CA PRO A 85 -3.86 2.79 -6.01
C PRO A 85 -3.89 3.01 -7.53
N PHE A 86 -4.90 3.72 -7.99
CA PHE A 86 -4.89 4.29 -9.32
C PHE A 86 -3.82 5.39 -9.47
N PRO A 87 -3.36 5.66 -10.71
CA PRO A 87 -2.39 6.72 -10.97
C PRO A 87 -2.88 8.12 -10.55
N THR A 88 -4.19 8.37 -10.68
CA THR A 88 -4.86 9.63 -10.32
C THR A 88 -6.24 9.36 -9.73
N SER A 89 -6.82 10.36 -9.06
CA SER A 89 -8.19 10.30 -8.53
C SER A 89 -9.27 10.31 -9.62
N GLU A 90 -8.92 10.77 -10.82
CA GLU A 90 -9.84 10.85 -11.98
C GLU A 90 -9.73 9.61 -12.88
N HIS A 91 -8.81 8.70 -12.59
CA HIS A 91 -8.64 7.48 -13.37
C HIS A 91 -9.92 6.64 -13.30
N SER A 92 -10.47 6.32 -14.47
CA SER A 92 -11.66 5.50 -14.61
C SER A 92 -11.34 4.35 -15.55
N SER A 93 -11.08 3.19 -14.96
CA SER A 93 -10.79 1.98 -15.71
C SER A 93 -12.02 1.49 -16.46
N LYS A 94 -11.84 1.14 -17.73
CA LYS A 94 -12.89 0.56 -18.57
C LYS A 94 -12.86 -0.96 -18.42
N ILE A 95 -13.87 -1.52 -17.78
CA ILE A 95 -13.99 -2.97 -17.61
C ILE A 95 -14.13 -3.64 -18.98
N GLY A 96 -13.32 -4.67 -19.23
CA GLY A 96 -13.36 -5.47 -20.45
C GLY A 96 -12.63 -4.86 -21.66
N VAL A 97 -11.90 -3.75 -21.47
CA VAL A 97 -11.06 -3.15 -22.49
C VAL A 97 -9.60 -3.32 -22.09
N LEU A 98 -8.78 -3.84 -23.00
CA LEU A 98 -7.34 -3.90 -22.81
C LEU A 98 -6.75 -2.53 -23.13
N GLU A 99 -6.01 -1.97 -22.18
CA GLU A 99 -5.31 -0.71 -22.37
C GLU A 99 -3.88 -0.95 -22.91
N PRO A 100 -3.39 -0.13 -23.86
CA PRO A 100 -2.08 -0.33 -24.46
C PRO A 100 -0.93 0.08 -23.52
N ARG A 101 0.17 -0.68 -23.53
CA ARG A 101 1.39 -0.35 -22.77
C ARG A 101 2.21 0.79 -23.43
N PRO A 102 2.98 1.59 -22.65
CA PRO A 102 3.15 1.52 -21.20
C PRO A 102 2.04 2.26 -20.41
N LEU A 103 1.59 1.64 -19.33
CA LEU A 103 0.65 2.23 -18.37
C LEU A 103 1.31 2.34 -17.00
N TYR A 104 1.77 3.55 -16.67
CA TYR A 104 2.50 3.75 -15.43
C TYR A 104 1.58 3.69 -14.21
N ALA A 105 1.89 2.77 -13.31
CA ALA A 105 1.22 2.64 -12.03
C ALA A 105 2.22 2.24 -10.94
N CYS A 106 1.73 2.06 -9.72
CA CYS A 106 2.55 1.60 -8.62
C CYS A 106 1.80 0.62 -7.73
N ILE A 107 2.57 -0.22 -7.06
CA ILE A 107 2.13 -1.07 -5.96
C ILE A 107 2.80 -0.53 -4.69
N GLN A 108 2.02 -0.29 -3.65
CA GLN A 108 2.51 0.21 -2.37
C GLN A 108 2.54 -0.91 -1.34
N ILE A 109 3.64 -1.07 -0.63
CA ILE A 109 3.78 -1.97 0.50
C ILE A 109 3.73 -1.14 1.77
N TRP A 110 2.72 -1.41 2.58
CA TRP A 110 2.47 -0.77 3.86
C TRP A 110 2.80 -1.73 4.99
N CYS A 111 3.57 -1.26 5.97
CA CYS A 111 3.93 -2.03 7.14
C CYS A 111 3.12 -1.56 8.34
N LEU A 112 2.35 -2.48 8.92
CA LEU A 112 1.66 -2.32 10.17
C LEU A 112 2.57 -2.76 11.32
N LYS A 113 2.85 -1.81 12.21
CA LYS A 113 3.62 -1.98 13.44
C LYS A 113 2.72 -1.62 14.64
N PRO A 114 3.07 -2.05 15.86
CA PRO A 114 2.34 -1.64 17.07
C PRO A 114 2.21 -0.12 17.24
N LYS A 115 3.16 0.64 16.69
CA LYS A 115 3.21 2.11 16.76
C LYS A 115 2.51 2.82 15.60
N GLY A 116 2.03 2.11 14.58
CA GLY A 116 1.36 2.71 13.44
C GLY A 116 1.52 1.95 12.13
N LEU A 117 0.94 2.52 11.08
CA LEU A 117 0.99 2.02 9.71
C LEU A 117 1.79 3.01 8.86
N SER A 118 2.75 2.55 8.07
CA SER A 118 3.57 3.40 7.19
C SER A 118 3.83 2.73 5.86
N CYS A 119 3.86 3.49 4.77
CA CYS A 119 4.31 3.00 3.47
C CYS A 119 5.85 2.85 3.51
N GLU A 120 6.36 1.64 3.33
CA GLU A 120 7.81 1.37 3.36
C GLU A 120 8.41 1.18 1.98
N LEU A 121 7.63 0.73 0.99
CA LEU A 121 8.11 0.48 -0.36
C LEU A 121 7.05 0.83 -1.41
N VAL A 122 7.49 1.42 -2.52
CA VAL A 122 6.67 1.67 -3.71
C VAL A 122 7.33 1.00 -4.90
N VAL A 123 6.65 0.05 -5.52
CA VAL A 123 7.09 -0.67 -6.71
C VAL A 123 6.44 -0.02 -7.93
N CYS A 124 7.24 0.58 -8.81
CA CYS A 124 6.77 1.17 -10.05
C CYS A 124 6.61 0.09 -11.12
N ILE A 125 5.48 0.10 -11.83
CA ILE A 125 5.14 -0.85 -12.89
C ILE A 125 4.62 -0.11 -14.13
N ASP A 126 4.67 -0.77 -15.28
CA ASP A 126 4.26 -0.24 -16.59
C ASP A 126 3.04 -0.98 -17.19
N SER A 127 2.40 -1.83 -16.37
CA SER A 127 1.26 -2.68 -16.76
C SER A 127 -0.10 -2.09 -16.35
N GLY A 128 -0.09 -0.90 -15.73
CA GLY A 128 -1.28 -0.25 -15.17
C GLY A 128 -1.57 -0.68 -13.73
N PRO A 129 -2.62 -0.12 -13.09
CA PRO A 129 -3.08 -0.50 -11.76
C PRO A 129 -3.47 -1.98 -11.74
N ALA A 130 -3.19 -2.67 -10.64
CA ALA A 130 -3.66 -4.04 -10.47
C ALA A 130 -5.10 -4.07 -9.96
N TYR A 131 -5.92 -4.92 -10.59
CA TYR A 131 -7.31 -5.18 -10.21
C TYR A 131 -7.40 -6.22 -9.09
N GLU A 132 -6.57 -7.24 -9.16
CA GLU A 132 -6.43 -8.24 -8.12
C GLU A 132 -4.96 -8.40 -7.76
N LEU A 133 -4.70 -8.59 -6.46
CA LEU A 133 -3.38 -8.89 -5.92
C LEU A 133 -3.48 -10.12 -5.03
N LYS A 134 -2.43 -10.95 -5.09
CA LYS A 134 -2.18 -12.04 -4.15
C LYS A 134 -0.71 -12.04 -3.76
N GLN A 135 -0.47 -11.91 -2.48
CA GLN A 135 0.84 -11.92 -1.88
C GLN A 135 1.03 -13.24 -1.14
N CYS A 136 2.10 -13.95 -1.52
CA CYS A 136 2.51 -15.17 -0.85
C CYS A 136 3.80 -14.90 -0.08
N PRO A 137 3.88 -15.31 1.20
CA PRO A 137 5.16 -15.34 1.88
C PRO A 137 5.99 -16.39 1.16
N LEU A 138 7.18 -16.01 0.68
CA LEU A 138 8.11 -17.03 0.18
C LEU A 138 8.56 -17.90 1.36
N PRO A 139 8.87 -19.18 1.16
CA PRO A 139 9.65 -19.91 2.15
C PRO A 139 10.96 -19.17 2.39
N LEU A 140 11.27 -19.03 3.68
CA LEU A 140 12.29 -18.18 4.32
C LEU A 140 13.76 -18.48 3.96
N HIS A 141 14.04 -19.00 2.76
CA HIS A 141 15.39 -19.43 2.40
C HIS A 141 16.38 -18.28 2.26
N ASP A 142 15.93 -17.02 2.26
CA ASP A 142 16.84 -15.89 2.44
C ASP A 142 17.12 -15.74 3.95
N PRO A 143 18.37 -15.97 4.40
CA PRO A 143 18.70 -15.88 5.82
C PRO A 143 18.44 -14.45 6.33
N ILE A 144 17.72 -14.34 7.46
CA ILE A 144 17.46 -13.07 8.14
C ILE A 144 18.77 -12.33 8.48
N SER A 145 19.83 -13.10 8.75
CA SER A 145 21.19 -12.63 8.98
C SER A 145 22.17 -13.46 8.13
N GLY A 146 22.61 -12.88 7.01
CA GLY A 146 23.65 -13.45 6.16
C GLY A 146 24.39 -12.33 5.45
N SER A 147 25.72 -12.39 5.41
CA SER A 147 26.60 -11.36 4.82
C SER A 147 26.68 -11.42 3.30
N ASP A 148 25.67 -12.00 2.63
CA ASP A 148 25.66 -12.05 1.18
C ASP A 148 25.12 -10.72 0.64
N SER A 149 25.80 -10.17 -0.35
CA SER A 149 25.47 -8.94 -1.09
C SER A 149 24.11 -8.93 -1.82
N LYS A 150 23.21 -9.84 -1.49
CA LYS A 150 21.94 -10.08 -2.17
C LYS A 150 20.79 -9.47 -1.36
N LEU A 151 19.98 -8.64 -2.00
CA LEU A 151 18.73 -8.13 -1.43
C LEU A 151 17.84 -9.29 -1.00
N ARG A 152 17.41 -9.25 0.26
CA ARG A 152 16.46 -10.19 0.86
C ARG A 152 15.10 -10.00 0.20
N LYS A 153 14.33 -11.08 0.12
CA LYS A 153 12.99 -11.06 -0.46
C LYS A 153 11.94 -11.10 0.62
N LEU A 154 11.00 -10.16 0.55
CA LEU A 154 9.80 -10.16 1.39
C LEU A 154 8.82 -11.26 0.99
N GLY A 155 8.72 -11.56 -0.31
CA GLY A 155 7.78 -12.57 -0.82
C GLY A 155 7.55 -12.48 -2.32
N LEU A 156 6.56 -13.24 -2.79
CA LEU A 156 6.04 -13.11 -4.15
C LEU A 156 4.73 -12.32 -4.13
N LEU A 157 4.57 -11.47 -5.13
CA LEU A 157 3.33 -10.77 -5.38
C LEU A 157 2.87 -11.10 -6.80
N ALA A 158 1.69 -11.67 -6.92
CA ALA A 158 1.02 -11.90 -8.18
C ALA A 158 -0.13 -10.90 -8.35
N GLY A 159 -0.42 -10.52 -9.58
CA GLY A 159 -1.56 -9.66 -9.86
C GLY A 159 -2.05 -9.73 -11.30
N THR A 160 -3.28 -9.28 -11.49
CA THR A 160 -3.88 -9.00 -12.80
C THR A 160 -3.96 -7.49 -12.99
N PHE A 161 -3.54 -7.02 -14.17
CA PHE A 161 -3.32 -5.61 -14.43
C PHE A 161 -4.26 -5.06 -15.49
N GLU A 162 -4.39 -3.73 -15.55
CA GLU A 162 -5.30 -3.02 -16.46
C GLU A 162 -5.03 -3.28 -17.95
N ASP A 163 -3.79 -3.58 -18.31
CA ASP A 163 -3.43 -4.01 -19.67
C ASP A 163 -3.86 -5.46 -20.01
N GLY A 164 -4.52 -6.14 -19.07
CA GLY A 164 -4.94 -7.54 -19.14
C GLY A 164 -3.84 -8.57 -18.89
N SER A 165 -2.64 -8.14 -18.50
CA SER A 165 -1.56 -9.05 -18.17
C SER A 165 -1.73 -9.68 -16.78
N PHE A 166 -1.14 -10.86 -16.63
CA PHE A 166 -0.85 -11.45 -15.33
C PHE A 166 0.66 -11.43 -15.12
N SER A 167 1.11 -10.89 -13.99
CA SER A 167 2.55 -10.81 -13.66
C SER A 167 2.82 -11.24 -12.23
N VAL A 168 4.01 -11.81 -12.02
CA VAL A 168 4.51 -12.25 -10.71
C VAL A 168 5.82 -11.52 -10.43
N PHE A 169 5.88 -10.83 -9.31
CA PHE A 169 7.02 -10.05 -8.85
C PHE A 169 7.64 -10.70 -7.61
N THR A 170 8.96 -10.63 -7.51
CA THR A 170 9.66 -10.84 -6.25
C THR A 170 9.78 -9.49 -5.56
N ILE A 171 9.21 -9.36 -4.36
CA ILE A 171 9.23 -8.12 -3.60
C ILE A 171 10.45 -8.12 -2.68
N PRO A 172 11.33 -7.10 -2.72
CA PRO A 172 12.46 -7.01 -1.81
C PRO A 172 12.02 -6.68 -0.38
N ASP A 173 12.82 -7.04 0.62
CA ASP A 173 12.63 -6.62 2.00
C ASP A 173 12.87 -5.11 2.11
N PRO A 174 11.89 -4.31 2.59
CA PRO A 174 12.07 -2.87 2.75
C PRO A 174 13.22 -2.48 3.70
N GLY A 175 13.67 -3.38 4.58
CA GLY A 175 14.78 -3.13 5.49
C GLY A 175 16.17 -3.11 4.85
N ASP A 176 16.28 -3.40 3.56
CA ASP A 176 17.56 -3.40 2.82
C ASP A 176 17.88 -2.05 2.14
N PHE A 177 16.99 -1.05 2.24
CA PHE A 177 17.12 0.30 1.67
C PHE A 177 17.01 1.37 2.75
#